data_AF-A0A2G9UR58-F1
#
_entry.id   AF-A0A2G9UR58-F1
#
_cell.length_a   1.000
_cell.length_b   1.000
_cell.length_c   1.000
_cell.angle_alpha   90.00
_cell.angle_beta   90.00
_cell.angle_gamma   90.00
#
_symmetry.space_group_name_H-M   'P 1'
#
loop_
_entity.id
_entity.type
_entity.pdbx_description
1 polymer ?
#
loop_
_entity_poly.entity_id
_entity_poly.type
_entity_poly.pdbx_seq_one_letter_code
_entity_poly.pdbx_strand_id
1 'polypeptide(L)'
;MAWKKFPHSLWKEGVNYYIDRSQYQSQMLYNDVRTAFQRAAKLWESNTCINFTEDASAKNRIKIHPGPTCNSYVGKNGGEQTMMLGSSCAYTYMAAHEIGHALGFMHTFQRHDRDKYITLNENAIVSSYYGDFMKMTPEQNDNFGLPYDYGDVMHYPAN
;
A
#
# COMPACT_ATOMS: atom_id res chain seq x y z
N MET A 1 -2.55 -11.27 0.10
CA MET A 1 -3.22 -10.49 -0.98
C MET A 1 -4.73 -10.54 -0.78
N ALA A 2 -5.49 -9.49 -1.16
CA ALA A 2 -6.96 -9.47 -1.06
C ALA A 2 -7.62 -10.38 -2.13
N TRP A 3 -7.94 -11.62 -1.74
CA TRP A 3 -8.27 -12.71 -2.68
C TRP A 3 -9.64 -12.58 -3.34
N LYS A 4 -10.64 -12.01 -2.66
CA LYS A 4 -12.02 -11.90 -3.19
C LYS A 4 -12.16 -11.16 -4.52
N LYS A 5 -11.22 -10.26 -4.85
CA LYS A 5 -11.22 -9.49 -6.11
C LYS A 5 -10.23 -10.03 -7.14
N PHE A 6 -9.45 -11.05 -6.80
CA PHE A 6 -8.49 -11.66 -7.70
C PHE A 6 -9.21 -12.46 -8.81
N PRO A 7 -8.71 -12.48 -10.06
CA PRO A 7 -7.54 -11.76 -10.59
C PRO A 7 -7.89 -10.36 -11.15
N HIS A 8 -9.13 -9.88 -10.99
CA HIS A 8 -9.57 -8.61 -11.57
C HIS A 8 -8.86 -7.39 -10.97
N SER A 9 -8.43 -7.49 -9.71
CA SER A 9 -7.65 -6.47 -9.00
C SER A 9 -6.16 -6.40 -9.40
N LEU A 10 -5.69 -7.22 -10.36
CA LEU A 10 -4.30 -7.19 -10.79
C LEU A 10 -4.00 -6.07 -11.80
N TRP A 11 -2.83 -5.46 -11.65
CA TRP A 11 -2.19 -4.59 -12.64
C TRP A 11 -1.45 -5.44 -13.69
N LYS A 12 -2.14 -5.84 -14.76
CA LYS A 12 -1.61 -6.79 -15.75
C LYS A 12 -0.55 -6.20 -16.70
N GLU A 13 -0.56 -4.89 -16.90
CA GLU A 13 0.29 -4.18 -17.87
C GLU A 13 1.25 -3.21 -17.18
N GLY A 14 1.56 -3.47 -15.90
CA GLY A 14 2.24 -2.52 -15.03
C GLY A 14 1.29 -1.50 -14.40
N VAL A 15 1.87 -0.62 -13.60
CA VAL A 15 1.16 0.39 -12.80
C VAL A 15 1.43 1.77 -13.37
N ASN A 16 0.42 2.39 -13.98
CA ASN A 16 0.50 3.79 -14.34
C ASN A 16 0.24 4.67 -13.11
N TYR A 17 0.97 5.77 -12.99
CA TYR A 17 0.76 6.73 -11.92
C TYR A 17 1.02 8.16 -12.40
N TYR A 18 0.58 9.14 -11.61
CA TYR A 18 1.09 10.51 -11.70
C TYR A 18 0.96 11.20 -10.35
N ILE A 19 1.79 12.23 -10.13
CA ILE A 19 1.73 13.05 -8.92
C ILE A 19 1.03 14.35 -9.27
N ASP A 20 -0.14 14.60 -8.66
CA ASP A 20 -0.95 15.78 -8.94
C ASP A 20 -0.33 17.02 -8.27
N ARG A 21 0.61 17.67 -8.97
CA ARG A 21 1.33 18.87 -8.50
C ARG A 21 0.37 19.97 -8.03
N SER A 22 -0.83 20.08 -8.60
CA SER A 22 -1.81 21.12 -8.27
C SER A 22 -2.31 21.03 -6.83
N GLN A 23 -2.22 19.85 -6.22
CA GLN A 23 -2.70 19.60 -4.86
C GLN A 23 -1.66 19.97 -3.78
N TYR A 24 -0.42 20.27 -4.18
CA TYR A 24 0.66 20.57 -3.24
C TYR A 24 0.86 22.08 -3.09
N GLN A 25 0.62 22.62 -1.89
CA GLN A 25 0.92 24.01 -1.59
C GLN A 25 2.43 24.27 -1.43
N SER A 26 3.18 23.29 -0.94
CA SER A 26 4.64 23.37 -0.73
C SER A 26 5.40 22.64 -1.84
N GLN A 27 6.34 23.36 -2.48
CA GLN A 27 7.27 22.76 -3.46
C GLN A 27 8.19 21.73 -2.81
N MET A 28 8.61 21.96 -1.57
CA MET A 28 9.46 21.03 -0.82
C MET A 28 8.73 19.71 -0.60
N LEU A 29 7.49 19.75 -0.09
CA LEU A 29 6.69 18.55 0.12
C LEU A 29 6.44 17.79 -1.18
N TYR A 30 6.15 18.49 -2.28
CA TYR A 30 6.00 17.85 -3.59
C TYR A 30 7.28 17.11 -4.00
N ASN A 31 8.45 17.74 -3.83
CA ASN A 31 9.74 17.12 -4.18
C ASN A 31 10.05 15.92 -3.28
N ASP A 32 9.75 16.00 -1.98
CA ASP A 32 9.98 14.92 -1.02
C ASP A 32 9.11 13.71 -1.35
N VAL A 33 7.80 13.92 -1.58
CA VAL A 33 6.87 12.85 -1.98
C VAL A 33 7.26 12.26 -3.33
N ARG A 34 7.59 13.09 -4.33
CA ARG A 34 8.07 12.61 -5.64
C ARG A 34 9.30 11.73 -5.50
N THR A 35 10.28 12.16 -4.71
CA THR A 35 11.52 11.41 -4.47
C THR A 35 11.23 10.09 -3.74
N ALA A 36 10.39 10.13 -2.69
CA ALA A 36 10.02 8.96 -1.92
C ALA A 36 9.30 7.91 -2.79
N PHE A 37 8.29 8.33 -3.55
CA PHE A 37 7.51 7.45 -4.43
C PHE A 37 8.38 6.86 -5.54
N GLN A 38 9.17 7.67 -6.24
CA GLN A 38 10.02 7.18 -7.34
C GLN A 38 11.07 6.17 -6.84
N ARG A 39 11.66 6.39 -5.66
CA ARG A 39 12.55 5.40 -5.04
C ARG A 39 11.82 4.12 -4.66
N ALA A 40 10.61 4.24 -4.12
CA ALA A 40 9.80 3.08 -3.74
C ALA A 40 9.37 2.25 -4.95
N ALA A 41 8.87 2.89 -6.01
CA ALA A 41 8.57 2.24 -7.28
C ALA A 41 9.79 1.51 -7.83
N LYS A 42 10.96 2.16 -7.85
CA LYS A 42 12.21 1.53 -8.29
C LYS A 42 12.60 0.30 -7.46
N LEU A 43 12.35 0.30 -6.15
CA LEU A 43 12.59 -0.88 -5.30
C LEU A 43 11.67 -2.05 -5.68
N TRP A 44 10.39 -1.77 -5.99
CA TRP A 44 9.47 -2.78 -6.51
C TRP A 44 9.94 -3.30 -7.88
N GLU A 45 10.33 -2.41 -8.80
CA GLU A 45 10.83 -2.78 -10.13
C GLU A 45 12.11 -3.62 -10.07
N SER A 46 13.04 -3.32 -9.15
CA SER A 46 14.31 -4.05 -9.07
C SER A 46 14.19 -5.43 -8.44
N ASN A 47 13.11 -5.71 -7.69
CA ASN A 47 12.92 -6.96 -6.95
C ASN A 47 11.73 -7.79 -7.43
N THR A 48 10.98 -7.30 -8.42
CA THR A 48 9.81 -7.97 -8.99
C THR A 48 9.75 -7.77 -10.50
N CYS A 49 8.76 -8.35 -11.17
CA CYS A 49 8.50 -8.12 -12.59
C CYS A 49 7.51 -6.96 -12.86
N ILE A 50 7.18 -6.17 -11.83
CA ILE A 50 6.19 -5.09 -11.91
C ILE A 50 6.90 -3.82 -12.39
N ASN A 51 6.33 -3.18 -13.41
CA ASN A 51 6.83 -1.92 -13.95
C ASN A 51 5.91 -0.75 -13.54
N PHE A 52 6.51 0.40 -13.27
CA PHE A 52 5.78 1.64 -13.01
C PHE A 52 6.02 2.64 -14.14
N THR A 53 4.99 3.38 -14.52
CA THR A 53 5.08 4.37 -15.60
C THR A 53 4.35 5.65 -15.20
N GLU A 54 5.03 6.79 -15.31
CA GLU A 54 4.42 8.10 -15.06
C GLU A 54 3.58 8.50 -16.29
N ASP A 55 2.26 8.30 -16.22
CA ASP A 55 1.31 8.60 -17.29
C ASP A 55 -0.03 9.10 -16.70
N ALA A 56 -0.23 10.41 -16.74
CA ALA A 56 -1.46 11.06 -16.29
C ALA A 56 -2.65 10.82 -17.25
N SER A 57 -2.42 10.34 -18.46
CA SER A 57 -3.46 10.09 -19.48
C SER A 57 -3.98 8.65 -19.46
N ALA A 58 -3.22 7.71 -18.89
CA ALA A 58 -3.59 6.30 -18.80
C ALA A 58 -4.96 6.08 -18.14
N LYS A 59 -5.82 5.26 -18.74
CA LYS A 59 -7.18 4.99 -18.23
C LYS A 59 -7.19 4.44 -16.81
N ASN A 60 -6.33 3.45 -16.54
CA ASN A 60 -6.14 2.89 -15.21
C ASN A 60 -4.83 3.43 -14.66
N ARG A 61 -4.90 4.24 -13.60
CA ARG A 61 -3.73 4.91 -13.04
C ARG A 61 -3.93 5.24 -11.56
N ILE A 62 -2.82 5.45 -10.86
CA ILE A 62 -2.79 5.95 -9.49
C ILE A 62 -2.55 7.46 -9.52
N LYS A 63 -3.48 8.23 -8.95
CA LYS A 63 -3.32 9.65 -8.67
C LYS A 63 -2.71 9.84 -7.28
N ILE A 64 -1.49 10.35 -7.21
CA ILE A 64 -0.81 10.63 -5.95
C ILE A 64 -1.05 12.10 -5.56
N HIS A 65 -1.47 12.33 -4.32
CA HIS A 65 -1.73 13.68 -3.80
C HIS A 65 -1.44 13.75 -2.29
N PRO A 66 -1.28 14.96 -1.70
CA PRO A 66 -1.02 15.10 -0.28
C PRO A 66 -2.31 14.95 0.54
N GLY A 67 -2.14 14.76 1.84
CA GLY A 67 -3.22 14.79 2.82
C GLY A 67 -2.70 14.49 4.24
N PRO A 68 -3.60 14.37 5.23
CA PRO A 68 -3.22 14.17 6.63
C PRO A 68 -2.71 12.76 6.95
N THR A 69 -2.93 11.79 6.05
CA THR A 69 -2.62 10.38 6.28
C THR A 69 -1.86 9.76 5.10
N CYS A 70 -1.38 8.53 5.30
CA CYS A 70 -0.91 7.65 4.23
C CYS A 70 -2.01 6.63 3.96
N ASN A 71 -2.45 6.49 2.70
CA ASN A 71 -3.39 5.43 2.34
C ASN A 71 -3.37 5.13 0.83
N SER A 72 -3.76 3.91 0.51
CA SER A 72 -4.02 3.45 -0.84
C SER A 72 -5.15 2.43 -0.87
N TYR A 73 -5.78 2.29 -2.04
CA TYR A 73 -6.69 1.18 -2.27
C TYR A 73 -5.93 -0.14 -2.36
N VAL A 74 -6.57 -1.23 -1.92
CA VAL A 74 -6.00 -2.56 -2.05
C VAL A 74 -6.29 -3.15 -3.42
N GLY A 75 -5.25 -3.20 -4.26
CA GLY A 75 -5.32 -3.66 -5.64
C GLY A 75 -5.86 -2.60 -6.62
N LYS A 76 -5.98 -2.99 -7.88
CA LYS A 76 -6.57 -2.18 -8.95
C LYS A 76 -8.09 -2.16 -8.86
N ASN A 77 -8.69 -0.98 -8.75
CA ASN A 77 -10.15 -0.80 -8.85
C ASN A 77 -10.64 -0.62 -10.29
N GLY A 78 -9.76 -0.14 -11.18
CA GLY A 78 -10.11 0.31 -12.53
C GLY A 78 -10.40 1.82 -12.55
N GLY A 79 -10.09 2.48 -13.67
CA GLY A 79 -10.09 3.94 -13.75
C GLY A 79 -8.94 4.57 -12.96
N GLU A 80 -9.06 5.87 -12.69
CA GLU A 80 -8.17 6.57 -11.77
C GLU A 80 -8.52 6.21 -10.31
N GLN A 81 -7.51 5.85 -9.51
CA GLN A 81 -7.65 5.64 -8.08
C GLN A 81 -6.62 6.47 -7.32
N THR A 82 -6.98 6.96 -6.13
CA THR A 82 -6.11 7.84 -5.35
C THR A 82 -5.16 7.07 -4.44
N MET A 83 -3.96 7.61 -4.27
CA MET A 83 -3.03 7.28 -3.20
C MET A 83 -2.66 8.58 -2.48
N MET A 84 -2.89 8.62 -1.17
CA MET A 84 -2.57 9.78 -0.36
C MET A 84 -1.18 9.59 0.26
N LEU A 85 -0.28 10.52 -0.02
CA LEU A 85 1.04 10.59 0.60
C LEU A 85 1.24 11.97 1.23
N GLY A 86 0.87 12.07 2.51
CA GLY A 86 1.13 13.23 3.34
C GLY A 86 2.62 13.46 3.66
N SER A 87 2.91 14.51 4.43
CA SER A 87 4.28 14.85 4.84
C SER A 87 4.94 13.76 5.68
N SER A 88 4.19 13.10 6.57
CA SER A 88 4.66 11.94 7.34
C SER A 88 4.92 10.71 6.47
N CYS A 89 4.41 10.69 5.23
CA CYS A 89 4.54 9.59 4.28
C CYS A 89 5.67 9.80 3.27
N ALA A 90 6.36 10.94 3.32
CA ALA A 90 7.42 11.32 2.37
C ALA A 90 8.75 10.56 2.62
N TYR A 91 8.65 9.29 2.99
CA TYR A 91 9.75 8.35 3.18
C TYR A 91 9.60 7.17 2.22
N THR A 92 10.70 6.67 1.68
CA THR A 92 10.69 5.57 0.71
C THR A 92 9.99 4.31 1.24
N TYR A 93 10.16 3.97 2.52
CA TYR A 93 9.52 2.77 3.09
C TYR A 93 7.99 2.92 3.22
N MET A 94 7.49 4.11 3.59
CA MET A 94 6.05 4.39 3.65
C MET A 94 5.44 4.40 2.25
N ALA A 95 6.10 5.02 1.27
CA ALA A 95 5.64 4.97 -0.11
C ALA A 95 5.64 3.53 -0.65
N ALA A 96 6.63 2.70 -0.28
CA ALA A 96 6.67 1.28 -0.67
C ALA A 96 5.53 0.48 -0.04
N HIS A 97 5.15 0.77 1.21
CA HIS A 97 3.97 0.22 1.88
C HIS A 97 2.67 0.53 1.12
N GLU A 98 2.45 1.81 0.79
CA GLU A 98 1.25 2.21 0.05
C GLU A 98 1.21 1.64 -1.38
N ILE A 99 2.37 1.51 -2.03
CA ILE A 99 2.47 0.76 -3.28
C ILE A 99 2.09 -0.72 -3.06
N GLY A 100 2.55 -1.35 -1.98
CA GLY A 100 2.16 -2.71 -1.62
C GLY A 100 0.63 -2.87 -1.53
N HIS A 101 -0.06 -1.93 -0.89
CA HIS A 101 -1.52 -1.87 -0.93
C HIS A 101 -2.06 -1.77 -2.36
N ALA A 102 -1.59 -0.82 -3.16
CA ALA A 102 -2.02 -0.66 -4.54
C ALA A 102 -1.82 -1.93 -5.40
N LEU A 103 -0.81 -2.74 -5.08
CA LEU A 103 -0.53 -4.02 -5.73
C LEU A 103 -1.42 -5.18 -5.22
N GLY A 104 -2.16 -4.98 -4.13
CA GLY A 104 -3.15 -5.92 -3.60
C GLY A 104 -2.76 -6.56 -2.26
N PHE A 105 -1.68 -6.12 -1.63
CA PHE A 105 -1.29 -6.62 -0.32
C PHE A 105 -2.12 -5.97 0.80
N MET A 106 -2.49 -6.81 1.77
CA MET A 106 -3.10 -6.40 3.03
C MET A 106 -2.01 -6.36 4.09
N HIS A 107 -2.28 -5.82 5.26
CA HIS A 107 -1.29 -5.83 6.33
C HIS A 107 -0.95 -7.25 6.79
N THR A 108 0.32 -7.49 7.09
CA THR A 108 0.82 -8.82 7.47
C THR A 108 0.18 -9.31 8.76
N PHE A 109 -0.08 -8.40 9.72
CA PHE A 109 -0.78 -8.74 10.95
C PHE A 109 -2.26 -9.11 10.74
N GLN A 110 -2.85 -8.86 9.57
CA GLN A 110 -4.21 -9.29 9.25
C GLN A 110 -4.26 -10.70 8.66
N ARG A 111 -3.12 -11.37 8.46
CA ARG A 111 -3.10 -12.76 7.97
C ARG A 111 -4.01 -13.67 8.82
N HIS A 112 -4.66 -14.62 8.16
CA HIS A 112 -5.59 -15.54 8.82
C HIS A 112 -4.91 -16.40 9.89
N ASP A 113 -3.59 -16.59 9.80
CA ASP A 113 -2.74 -17.37 10.70
C ASP A 113 -1.92 -16.53 11.70
N ARG A 114 -2.13 -15.20 11.78
CA ARG A 114 -1.29 -14.27 12.56
C ARG A 114 -1.15 -14.62 14.05
N ASP A 115 -2.18 -15.20 14.68
CA ASP A 115 -2.16 -15.53 16.11
C ASP A 115 -1.18 -16.67 16.46
N LYS A 116 -0.60 -17.35 15.47
CA LYS A 116 0.51 -18.29 15.68
C LYS A 116 1.86 -17.58 15.88
N TYR A 117 1.95 -16.30 15.53
CA TYR A 117 3.22 -15.56 15.39
C TYR A 117 3.26 -14.30 16.23
N ILE A 118 2.12 -13.64 16.45
CA ILE A 118 1.99 -12.41 17.21
C ILE A 118 0.81 -12.49 18.18
N THR A 119 0.86 -11.68 19.24
CA THR A 119 -0.26 -11.47 20.15
C THR A 119 -0.75 -10.04 20.01
N LEU A 120 -2.04 -9.87 19.75
CA LEU A 120 -2.67 -8.56 19.69
C LEU A 120 -3.12 -8.14 21.09
N ASN A 121 -2.53 -7.06 21.62
CA ASN A 121 -3.01 -6.47 22.88
C ASN A 121 -4.23 -5.58 22.61
N GLU A 122 -5.42 -6.18 22.62
CA GLU A 122 -6.68 -5.50 22.32
C GLU A 122 -6.97 -4.32 23.25
N ASN A 123 -6.49 -4.35 24.49
CA ASN A 123 -6.66 -3.25 25.46
C ASN A 123 -5.89 -1.97 25.08
N ALA A 124 -4.87 -2.10 24.22
CA ALA A 124 -4.10 -0.97 23.71
C ALA A 124 -4.70 -0.37 22.42
N ILE A 125 -5.76 -0.96 21.87
CA ILE A 125 -6.40 -0.50 20.64
C ILE A 125 -7.48 0.52 20.99
N VAL A 126 -7.37 1.71 20.40
CA VAL A 126 -8.46 2.69 20.46
C VAL A 126 -9.68 2.11 19.74
N SER A 127 -10.82 2.06 20.43
CA SER A 127 -12.00 1.27 20.05
C SER A 127 -12.48 1.52 18.62
N SER A 128 -12.36 2.76 18.11
CA SER A 128 -12.74 3.12 16.75
C SER A 128 -11.90 2.45 15.65
N TYR A 129 -10.69 1.98 15.97
CA TYR A 129 -9.78 1.33 15.03
C TYR A 129 -9.77 -0.19 15.14
N TYR A 130 -10.54 -0.78 16.06
CA TYR A 130 -10.54 -2.24 16.28
C TYR A 130 -10.77 -3.05 15.00
N GLY A 131 -11.66 -2.55 14.13
CA GLY A 131 -11.93 -3.17 12.83
C GLY A 131 -10.70 -3.33 11.94
N ASP A 132 -9.74 -2.42 12.02
CA ASP A 132 -8.51 -2.44 11.21
C ASP A 132 -7.55 -3.54 11.68
N PHE A 133 -7.68 -4.00 12.93
CA PHE A 133 -6.87 -5.08 13.51
C PHE A 133 -7.48 -6.48 13.31
N MET A 134 -8.64 -6.58 12.65
CA MET A 134 -9.30 -7.86 12.43
C MET A 134 -8.49 -8.77 11.49
N LYS A 135 -8.48 -10.06 11.83
CA LYS A 135 -7.92 -11.09 10.94
C LYS A 135 -8.78 -11.22 9.69
N MET A 136 -8.12 -11.53 8.59
CA MET A 136 -8.77 -12.05 7.41
C MET A 136 -9.13 -13.51 7.57
N THR A 137 -10.14 -13.95 6.82
CA THR A 137 -10.41 -15.39 6.66
C THR A 137 -9.48 -16.00 5.61
N PRO A 138 -9.32 -17.33 5.57
CA PRO A 138 -8.57 -18.02 4.52
C PRO A 138 -9.07 -17.71 3.10
N GLU A 139 -10.35 -17.38 2.92
CA GLU A 139 -10.92 -16.99 1.63
C GLU A 139 -10.62 -15.53 1.25
N GLN A 140 -10.22 -14.69 2.20
CA GLN A 140 -9.86 -13.29 1.99
C GLN A 140 -8.36 -13.10 1.79
N ASN A 141 -7.55 -13.99 2.37
CA ASN A 141 -6.10 -13.87 2.43
C ASN A 141 -5.44 -15.21 2.08
N ASP A 142 -4.78 -15.24 0.93
CA ASP A 142 -3.82 -16.29 0.59
C ASP A 142 -2.40 -15.85 0.97
N ASN A 143 -1.70 -16.74 1.68
CA ASN A 143 -0.32 -16.58 2.13
C ASN A 143 0.70 -17.13 1.12
N PHE A 144 0.25 -17.78 0.04
CA PHE A 144 1.08 -18.37 -1.00
C PHE A 144 2.10 -19.40 -0.48
N GLY A 145 1.79 -20.03 0.66
CA GLY A 145 2.72 -20.94 1.35
C GLY A 145 3.93 -20.26 2.00
N LEU A 146 3.98 -18.92 2.03
CA LEU A 146 5.08 -18.18 2.62
C LEU A 146 4.96 -18.12 4.16
N PRO A 147 6.09 -18.21 4.89
CA PRO A 147 6.10 -18.02 6.34
C PRO A 147 5.66 -16.61 6.72
N TYR A 148 5.37 -16.41 8.00
CA TYR A 148 5.10 -15.07 8.53
C TYR A 148 6.39 -14.25 8.56
N ASP A 149 6.38 -13.07 7.96
CA ASP A 149 7.55 -12.19 7.89
C ASP A 149 7.36 -10.97 8.80
N TYR A 150 8.17 -10.89 9.86
CA TYR A 150 8.16 -9.78 10.81
C TYR A 150 8.81 -8.52 10.23
N GLY A 151 9.66 -8.65 9.21
CA GLY A 151 10.32 -7.54 8.52
C GLY A 151 9.57 -7.07 7.27
N ASP A 152 8.38 -7.62 7.01
CA ASP A 152 7.55 -7.24 5.88
C ASP A 152 7.20 -5.75 5.96
N VAL A 153 7.35 -5.06 4.83
CA VAL A 153 6.97 -3.64 4.71
C VAL A 153 5.48 -3.43 5.03
N MET A 154 4.65 -4.46 4.88
CA MET A 154 3.22 -4.45 5.20
C MET A 154 2.91 -4.77 6.67
N HIS A 155 3.92 -5.02 7.51
CA HIS A 155 3.74 -5.26 8.94
C HIS A 155 3.80 -3.95 9.72
N TYR A 156 2.85 -3.73 10.64
CA TYR A 156 2.92 -2.57 11.54
C TYR A 156 4.06 -2.72 12.55
N PRO A 157 4.75 -1.63 12.92
CA PRO A 157 5.69 -1.68 14.02
C PRO A 157 4.97 -2.04 15.32
N ALA A 158 5.66 -2.76 16.21
CA ALA A 158 5.16 -2.97 17.57
C ALA A 158 5.16 -1.64 18.34
N ASN A 159 4.20 -1.49 19.25
CA ASN A 159 4.15 -0.39 20.21
C ASN A 159 5.22 -0.52 21.29
#